data_AF-S9QXG5-F1
#
_entry.id   AF-S9QXG5-F1
#
_cell.length_a   1.000
_cell.length_b   1.000
_cell.length_c   1.000
_cell.angle_alpha   90.00
_cell.angle_beta   90.00
_cell.angle_gamma   90.00
#
_symmetry.space_group_name_H-M   'P 1'
#
loop_
_entity.id
_entity.type
_entity.pdbx_description
1 polymer ?
#
loop_
_entity_poly.entity_id
_entity_poly.type
_entity_poly.pdbx_seq_one_letter_code
_entity_poly.pdbx_strand_id
1 'polypeptide(L)'
;GPARGWRWLSAPPGGAGPPALRPGPPWVARFAGEDPRRRYEALARAAGMTLTTPEAIATGEIETFECLALEALEEEGGRVRGRPLLALLKGDVDRLGQIFARGLGRFDLARRMALSRLMDLYFTLRLPHLLERHAPQSYTLYAGGDDFVLILPWRQGLAFARHLREDFAAFTGDNPDVTFSLGIALFPPHLPVSIAAAEAEARLERAKDDGRNRVSAVEPRSMTWEDFAAALEAAERFNAWLRDGTLATGALHRLLALEEARRRVAAGQGRGPDFGWRGKLAYHVARQRTAAGRPLPGEVAEAIRDLFGLGPDWRVNGPPRPGARLALTHALYRNR
;
A
#
# COMPACT_ATOMS: atom_id res chain seq x y z
N GLY A 1 19.62 -15.55 -25.05
CA GLY A 1 19.76 -14.08 -25.09
C GLY A 1 20.47 -13.63 -23.83
N PRO A 2 21.33 -12.61 -23.86
CA PRO A 2 22.08 -12.21 -22.67
C PRO A 2 21.11 -11.75 -21.59
N ALA A 3 21.21 -12.38 -20.42
CA ALA A 3 20.40 -12.11 -19.25
C ALA A 3 20.52 -10.63 -18.87
N ARG A 4 19.39 -9.91 -18.86
CA ARG A 4 19.31 -8.50 -18.48
C ARG A 4 19.11 -8.28 -16.98
N GLY A 5 19.19 -9.32 -16.14
CA GLY A 5 19.20 -9.15 -14.69
C GLY A 5 20.55 -8.60 -14.22
N TRP A 6 20.56 -7.81 -13.14
CA TRP A 6 21.76 -7.37 -12.39
C TRP A 6 22.52 -6.12 -12.90
N ARG A 7 21.89 -5.23 -13.69
CA ARG A 7 22.54 -3.98 -14.16
C ARG A 7 23.01 -3.02 -13.06
N TRP A 8 22.44 -3.09 -11.85
CA TRP A 8 22.79 -2.15 -10.77
C TRP A 8 24.15 -2.45 -10.11
N LEU A 9 24.71 -3.66 -10.28
CA LEU A 9 26.08 -3.99 -9.89
C LEU A 9 27.12 -3.53 -10.92
N SER A 10 26.69 -3.22 -12.15
CA SER A 10 27.54 -2.86 -13.27
C SER A 10 27.25 -1.42 -13.71
N ALA A 11 27.58 -0.44 -12.86
CA ALA A 11 27.59 0.95 -13.29
C ALA A 11 28.71 1.18 -14.33
N PRO A 12 28.47 1.94 -15.41
CA PRO A 12 29.53 2.32 -16.35
C PRO A 12 30.62 3.14 -15.63
N PRO A 13 31.90 2.98 -15.99
CA PRO A 13 32.99 3.73 -15.36
C PRO A 13 32.90 5.19 -15.79
N GLY A 14 32.38 6.07 -14.93
CA GLY A 14 32.39 7.53 -15.21
C GLY A 14 31.31 8.35 -14.51
N GLY A 15 30.24 7.75 -13.99
CA GLY A 15 29.32 8.42 -13.06
C GLY A 15 29.74 8.19 -11.62
N ALA A 16 29.50 9.14 -10.72
CA ALA A 16 29.52 8.85 -9.28
C ALA A 16 28.57 7.67 -9.06
N GLY A 17 29.12 6.48 -8.83
CA GLY A 17 28.34 5.27 -8.62
C GLY A 17 27.36 5.48 -7.46
N PRO A 18 26.23 4.75 -7.42
CA PRO A 18 25.37 4.79 -6.25
C PRO A 18 26.24 4.54 -5.01
N PRO A 19 26.01 5.29 -3.90
CA PRO A 19 26.79 5.12 -2.68
C PRO A 19 26.85 3.63 -2.30
N ALA A 20 28.02 3.17 -1.87
CA ALA A 20 28.20 1.77 -1.49
C ALA A 20 27.15 1.37 -0.46
N LEU A 21 26.37 0.32 -0.77
CA LEU A 21 25.42 -0.26 0.17
C LEU A 21 26.23 -0.80 1.36
N ARG A 22 26.07 -0.19 2.54
CA ARG A 22 26.71 -0.68 3.77
C ARG A 22 25.70 -1.54 4.52
N PRO A 23 26.12 -2.69 5.09
CA PRO A 23 25.29 -3.39 6.07
C PRO A 23 25.08 -2.43 7.25
N GLY A 24 23.87 -1.90 7.36
CA GLY A 24 23.44 -1.06 8.47
C GLY A 24 22.53 -1.85 9.40
N PRO A 25 22.23 -1.33 10.60
CA PRO A 25 21.09 -1.82 11.36
C PRO A 25 19.81 -1.73 10.52
N PRO A 26 18.76 -2.50 10.83
CA PRO A 26 17.44 -2.31 10.24
C PRO A 26 17.06 -0.82 10.24
N TRP A 27 16.52 -0.32 9.13
CA TRP A 27 16.21 1.10 8.97
C TRP A 27 15.15 1.51 9.99
N VAL A 28 15.39 2.61 10.71
CA VAL A 28 14.48 3.14 11.73
C VAL A 28 14.39 4.65 11.55
N ALA A 29 13.17 5.16 11.39
CA ALA A 29 12.92 6.58 11.25
C ALA A 29 13.44 7.35 12.46
N ARG A 30 14.05 8.51 12.19
CA ARG A 30 14.55 9.43 13.19
C ARG A 30 14.04 10.82 12.90
N PHE A 31 13.69 11.55 13.95
CA PHE A 31 13.28 12.93 13.85
C PHE A 31 14.36 13.77 13.19
N ALA A 32 13.97 14.59 12.21
CA ALA A 32 14.83 15.50 11.49
C ALA A 32 14.32 16.95 11.60
N GLY A 33 15.20 17.92 11.31
CA GLY A 33 14.89 19.35 11.36
C GLY A 33 15.34 20.03 12.66
N GLU A 34 15.14 21.35 12.75
CA GLU A 34 15.60 22.16 13.89
C GLU A 34 14.69 22.06 15.12
N ASP A 35 13.36 21.93 14.91
CA ASP A 35 12.37 21.83 15.99
C ASP A 35 11.26 20.81 15.61
N PRO A 36 11.57 19.51 15.66
CA PRO A 36 10.59 18.47 15.35
C PRO A 36 9.42 18.48 16.33
N ARG A 37 9.65 18.82 17.60
CA ARG A 37 8.62 18.83 18.64
C ARG A 37 7.47 19.76 18.29
N ARG A 38 7.78 21.01 17.97
CA ARG A 38 6.76 21.99 17.58
C ARG A 38 5.95 21.54 16.36
N ARG A 39 6.62 20.91 15.38
CA ARG A 39 5.95 20.37 14.18
C ARG A 39 4.94 19.28 14.55
N TYR A 40 5.34 18.26 15.29
CA TYR A 40 4.42 17.16 15.63
C TYR A 40 3.34 17.56 16.63
N GLU A 41 3.61 18.47 17.57
CA GLU A 41 2.57 19.03 18.45
C GLU A 41 1.49 19.79 17.66
N ALA A 42 1.89 20.53 16.61
CA ALA A 42 0.95 21.20 15.72
C ALA A 42 0.11 20.21 14.90
N LEU A 43 0.76 19.19 14.32
CA LEU A 43 0.07 18.13 13.57
C LEU A 43 -0.89 17.33 14.46
N ALA A 44 -0.46 16.96 15.66
CA ALA A 44 -1.28 16.23 16.63
C ALA A 44 -2.53 17.05 17.02
N ARG A 45 -2.34 18.35 17.31
CA ARG A 45 -3.44 19.27 17.60
C ARG A 45 -4.44 19.36 16.44
N ALA A 46 -3.93 19.49 15.21
CA ALA A 46 -4.78 19.55 14.02
C ALA A 46 -5.54 18.23 13.77
N ALA A 47 -4.93 17.09 14.09
CA ALA A 47 -5.53 15.77 13.97
C ALA A 47 -6.44 15.38 15.16
N GLY A 48 -6.51 16.20 16.20
CA GLY A 48 -7.24 15.87 17.45
C GLY A 48 -6.63 14.67 18.19
N MET A 49 -5.31 14.48 18.07
CA MET A 49 -4.55 13.41 18.69
C MET A 49 -3.71 13.96 19.85
N THR A 50 -3.58 13.18 20.93
CA THR A 50 -2.69 13.49 22.05
C THR A 50 -1.42 12.64 21.92
N LEU A 51 -0.26 13.29 22.02
CA LEU A 51 1.04 12.62 22.03
C LEU A 51 1.37 12.18 23.47
N THR A 52 1.79 10.93 23.64
CA THR A 52 2.02 10.34 24.97
C THR A 52 3.35 10.78 25.58
N THR A 53 4.41 10.90 24.77
CA THR A 53 5.74 11.31 25.21
C THR A 53 6.31 12.44 24.33
N PRO A 54 5.74 13.66 24.37
CA PRO A 54 6.22 14.78 23.56
C PRO A 54 7.67 15.18 23.84
N GLU A 55 8.15 14.94 25.06
CA GLU A 55 9.52 15.19 25.49
C GLU A 55 10.57 14.32 24.80
N ALA A 56 10.17 13.17 24.24
CA ALA A 56 11.05 12.30 23.46
C ALA A 56 11.24 12.78 22.01
N ILE A 57 10.56 13.85 21.60
CA ILE A 57 10.62 14.38 20.23
C ILE A 57 11.81 15.34 20.12
N ALA A 58 12.95 14.82 19.71
CA ALA A 58 14.18 15.59 19.52
C ALA A 58 14.94 15.12 18.28
N THR A 59 15.65 16.03 17.61
CA THR A 59 16.39 15.74 16.38
C THR A 59 17.41 14.63 16.59
N GLY A 60 17.39 13.63 15.70
CA GLY A 60 18.23 12.44 15.79
C GLY A 60 17.65 11.30 16.62
N GLU A 61 16.64 11.56 17.46
CA GLU A 61 15.93 10.51 18.20
C GLU A 61 14.99 9.70 17.30
N ILE A 62 14.67 8.47 17.73
CA ILE A 62 13.77 7.58 17.01
C ILE A 62 12.35 8.16 17.01
N GLU A 63 11.67 8.15 15.86
CA GLU A 63 10.29 8.64 15.82
C GLU A 63 9.37 7.76 16.68
N THR A 64 8.33 8.33 17.28
CA THR A 64 7.31 7.51 17.93
C THR A 64 6.30 7.03 16.89
N PHE A 65 5.61 5.91 17.13
CA PHE A 65 4.53 5.47 16.23
C PHE A 65 3.43 6.51 16.08
N GLU A 66 3.18 7.31 17.11
CA GLU A 66 2.26 8.45 17.06
C GLU A 66 2.71 9.48 16.02
N CYS A 67 3.98 9.90 16.08
CA CYS A 67 4.55 10.85 15.13
C CYS A 67 4.63 10.27 13.71
N LEU A 68 5.05 9.01 13.60
CA LEU A 68 5.08 8.28 12.33
C LEU A 68 3.69 8.24 11.68
N ALA A 69 2.63 8.02 12.45
CA ALA A 69 1.27 8.04 11.93
C ALA A 69 0.84 9.43 11.42
N LEU A 70 1.30 10.50 12.07
CA LEU A 70 1.03 11.88 11.65
C LEU A 70 1.67 12.23 10.30
N GLU A 71 2.73 11.55 9.88
CA GLU A 71 3.34 11.70 8.54
C GLU A 71 2.41 11.26 7.39
N ALA A 72 1.36 10.52 7.70
CA ALA A 72 0.35 10.16 6.71
C ALA A 72 -0.58 11.33 6.35
N LEU A 73 -0.60 12.40 7.16
CA LEU A 73 -1.46 13.57 6.98
C LEU A 73 -0.97 14.44 5.81
N GLU A 74 -1.90 15.19 5.23
CA GLU A 74 -1.66 16.11 4.12
C GLU A 74 -2.13 17.50 4.51
N GLU A 75 -1.31 18.51 4.23
CA GLU A 75 -1.68 19.90 4.38
C GLU A 75 -2.13 20.48 3.04
N GLU A 76 -3.36 21.00 2.99
CA GLU A 76 -3.90 21.63 1.79
C GLU A 76 -4.76 22.84 2.18
N GLY A 77 -4.46 24.01 1.59
CA GLY A 77 -5.20 25.24 1.85
C GLY A 77 -5.20 25.65 3.34
N GLY A 78 -4.09 25.37 4.06
CA GLY A 78 -3.96 25.64 5.48
C GLY A 78 -4.77 24.70 6.40
N ARG A 79 -5.30 23.60 5.86
CA ARG A 79 -6.00 22.57 6.64
C ARG A 79 -5.25 21.26 6.55
N VAL A 80 -4.98 20.67 7.71
CA VAL A 80 -4.48 19.30 7.81
C VAL A 80 -5.66 18.35 7.61
N ARG A 81 -5.48 17.37 6.72
CA ARG A 81 -6.45 16.31 6.46
C ARG A 81 -5.77 14.96 6.46
N GLY A 82 -6.54 13.93 6.73
CA GLY A 82 -6.06 12.57 6.67
C GLY A 82 -6.31 11.81 7.96
N ARG A 83 -6.16 10.49 7.88
CA ARG A 83 -6.15 9.65 9.07
C ARG A 83 -4.71 9.36 9.49
N PRO A 84 -4.32 9.62 10.76
CA PRO A 84 -3.03 9.23 11.28
C PRO A 84 -3.07 7.73 11.58
N LEU A 85 -2.74 6.92 10.57
CA LEU A 85 -2.66 5.46 10.66
C LEU A 85 -1.29 4.98 10.19
N LEU A 86 -0.93 3.80 10.65
CA LEU A 86 0.23 3.05 10.20
C LEU A 86 -0.20 1.91 9.29
N ALA A 87 0.71 1.47 8.44
CA ALA A 87 0.64 0.23 7.68
C ALA A 87 1.79 -0.69 8.11
N LEU A 88 1.45 -1.91 8.53
CA LEU A 88 2.43 -2.98 8.71
C LEU A 88 2.42 -3.85 7.45
N LEU A 89 3.56 -3.90 6.77
CA LEU A 89 3.79 -4.68 5.57
C LEU A 89 4.58 -5.92 5.96
N LYS A 90 4.01 -7.10 5.72
CA LYS A 90 4.71 -8.38 5.87
C LYS A 90 4.77 -9.10 4.54
N GLY A 91 5.98 -9.41 4.07
CA GLY A 91 6.20 -10.08 2.80
C GLY A 91 7.14 -11.26 2.90
N ASP A 92 7.04 -12.15 1.92
CA ASP A 92 7.73 -13.44 1.85
C ASP A 92 7.91 -13.86 0.39
N VAL A 93 9.12 -14.28 0.02
CA VAL A 93 9.45 -14.70 -1.35
C VAL A 93 8.74 -16.01 -1.69
N ASP A 94 8.03 -15.98 -2.80
CA ASP A 94 7.22 -17.09 -3.25
C ASP A 94 8.08 -18.25 -3.73
N ARG A 95 7.73 -19.45 -3.26
CA ARG A 95 8.27 -20.73 -3.74
C ARG A 95 9.80 -20.83 -3.64
N LEU A 96 10.41 -20.13 -2.69
CA LEU A 96 11.87 -20.12 -2.52
C LEU A 96 12.45 -21.54 -2.50
N GLY A 97 11.90 -22.44 -1.68
CA GLY A 97 12.35 -23.85 -1.65
C GLY A 97 12.31 -24.56 -3.02
N GLN A 98 11.34 -24.26 -3.88
CA GLN A 98 11.25 -24.83 -5.24
C GLN A 98 12.31 -24.23 -6.17
N ILE A 99 12.57 -22.91 -6.05
CA ILE A 99 13.63 -22.23 -6.80
C ILE A 99 14.99 -22.86 -6.46
N PHE A 100 15.27 -23.10 -5.19
CA PHE A 100 16.50 -23.76 -4.74
C PHE A 100 16.60 -25.21 -5.21
N ALA A 101 15.50 -25.95 -5.22
CA ALA A 101 15.48 -27.37 -5.57
C ALA A 101 15.55 -27.64 -7.08
N ARG A 102 14.87 -26.82 -7.90
CA ARG A 102 14.64 -27.10 -9.33
C ARG A 102 15.12 -25.98 -10.26
N GLY A 103 15.24 -24.75 -9.77
CA GLY A 103 15.55 -23.58 -10.60
C GLY A 103 17.01 -23.49 -11.05
N LEU A 104 17.94 -24.20 -10.39
CA LEU A 104 19.39 -24.10 -10.65
C LEU A 104 19.94 -25.24 -11.53
N GLY A 105 19.08 -26.12 -12.03
CA GLY A 105 19.47 -27.29 -12.82
C GLY A 105 20.08 -28.40 -11.95
N ARG A 106 21.29 -28.88 -12.31
CA ARG A 106 22.00 -29.90 -11.52
C ARG A 106 22.32 -29.38 -10.11
N PHE A 107 22.25 -30.28 -9.13
CA PHE A 107 22.59 -29.98 -7.74
C PHE A 107 24.02 -29.43 -7.65
N ASP A 108 24.14 -28.17 -7.23
CA ASP A 108 25.40 -27.50 -6.97
C ASP A 108 25.24 -26.70 -5.67
N LEU A 109 26.13 -26.96 -4.70
CA LEU A 109 26.12 -26.26 -3.42
C LEU A 109 26.51 -24.79 -3.59
N ALA A 110 27.51 -24.50 -4.44
CA ALA A 110 28.02 -23.15 -4.64
C ALA A 110 26.94 -22.24 -5.23
N ARG A 111 26.17 -22.72 -6.22
CA ARG A 111 25.06 -21.97 -6.82
C ARG A 111 23.95 -21.67 -5.83
N ARG A 112 23.61 -22.61 -4.94
CA ARG A 112 22.59 -22.37 -3.91
C ARG A 112 23.08 -21.36 -2.86
N MET A 113 24.33 -21.47 -2.42
CA MET A 113 24.90 -20.48 -1.51
C MET A 113 24.96 -19.10 -2.14
N ALA A 114 25.28 -18.99 -3.44
CA ALA A 114 25.23 -17.73 -4.17
C ALA A 114 23.80 -17.16 -4.24
N LEU A 115 22.80 -17.97 -4.59
CA LEU A 115 21.41 -17.52 -4.63
C LEU A 115 20.90 -17.07 -3.25
N SER A 116 21.17 -17.85 -2.21
CA SER A 116 20.80 -17.49 -0.83
C SER A 116 21.46 -16.18 -0.41
N ARG A 117 22.74 -16.01 -0.72
CA ARG A 117 23.45 -14.75 -0.44
C ARG A 117 22.83 -13.58 -1.21
N LEU A 118 22.47 -13.76 -2.48
CA LEU A 118 21.85 -12.69 -3.27
C LEU A 118 20.49 -12.27 -2.71
N MET A 119 19.64 -13.23 -2.35
CA MET A 119 18.33 -12.93 -1.74
C MET A 119 18.50 -12.21 -0.41
N ASP A 120 19.39 -12.71 0.45
CA ASP A 120 19.72 -12.07 1.72
C ASP A 120 20.25 -10.63 1.51
N LEU A 121 21.14 -10.42 0.54
CA LEU A 121 21.66 -9.07 0.20
C LEU A 121 20.56 -8.13 -0.28
N TYR A 122 19.51 -8.62 -0.94
CA TYR A 122 18.38 -7.77 -1.31
C TYR A 122 17.72 -7.19 -0.05
N PHE A 123 17.33 -8.04 0.90
CA PHE A 123 16.61 -7.59 2.09
C PHE A 123 17.51 -6.89 3.12
N THR A 124 18.79 -7.25 3.19
CA THR A 124 19.74 -6.66 4.17
C THR A 124 20.45 -5.42 3.65
N LEU A 125 20.59 -5.22 2.34
CA LEU A 125 21.28 -4.06 1.76
C LEU A 125 20.38 -3.21 0.85
N ARG A 126 19.70 -3.83 -0.14
CA ARG A 126 18.89 -3.07 -1.11
C ARG A 126 17.64 -2.47 -0.47
N LEU A 127 16.93 -3.23 0.36
CA LEU A 127 15.70 -2.76 1.02
C LEU A 127 15.96 -1.56 1.94
N PRO A 128 16.93 -1.55 2.88
CA PRO A 128 17.25 -0.37 3.69
C PRO A 128 17.56 0.87 2.84
N HIS A 129 18.26 0.68 1.73
CA HIS A 129 18.57 1.74 0.80
C HIS A 129 17.34 2.31 0.06
N LEU A 130 16.37 1.44 -0.30
CA LEU A 130 15.08 1.89 -0.84
C LEU A 130 14.29 2.69 0.20
N LEU A 131 14.27 2.22 1.45
CA LEU A 131 13.61 2.90 2.56
C LEU A 131 14.22 4.29 2.77
N GLU A 132 15.54 4.40 2.87
CA GLU A 132 16.25 5.68 3.02
C GLU A 132 15.83 6.71 1.95
N ARG A 133 15.76 6.30 0.68
CA ARG A 133 15.47 7.23 -0.43
C ARG A 133 14.00 7.53 -0.64
N HIS A 134 13.13 6.54 -0.45
CA HIS A 134 11.74 6.61 -0.91
C HIS A 134 10.72 6.53 0.22
N ALA A 135 11.12 6.08 1.41
CA ALA A 135 10.27 5.95 2.57
C ALA A 135 11.06 6.12 3.89
N PRO A 136 11.74 7.27 4.10
CA PRO A 136 12.62 7.44 5.26
C PRO A 136 11.85 7.40 6.60
N GLN A 137 10.57 7.76 6.58
CA GLN A 137 9.62 7.55 7.68
C GLN A 137 9.16 6.08 7.69
N SER A 138 10.05 5.17 8.06
CA SER A 138 9.75 3.74 8.14
C SER A 138 10.56 3.02 9.21
N TYR A 139 10.05 1.87 9.63
CA TYR A 139 10.68 0.97 10.61
C TYR A 139 10.81 -0.40 9.98
N THR A 140 12.01 -0.95 9.98
CA THR A 140 12.25 -2.36 9.74
C THR A 140 12.19 -3.10 11.07
N LEU A 141 11.13 -3.86 11.31
CA LEU A 141 11.08 -4.76 12.47
C LEU A 141 11.97 -5.98 12.24
N TYR A 142 11.97 -6.47 11.01
CA TYR A 142 12.79 -7.59 10.58
C TYR A 142 12.91 -7.60 9.05
N ALA A 143 14.07 -7.94 8.52
CA ALA A 143 14.32 -8.15 7.11
C ALA A 143 15.56 -9.03 6.96
N GLY A 144 15.42 -10.22 6.38
CA GLY A 144 16.54 -11.14 6.22
C GLY A 144 16.13 -12.39 5.47
N GLY A 145 17.07 -12.98 4.72
CA GLY A 145 16.78 -14.16 3.92
C GLY A 145 15.74 -13.91 2.83
N ASP A 146 14.48 -14.24 3.11
CA ASP A 146 13.36 -14.22 2.18
C ASP A 146 12.10 -13.51 2.68
N ASP A 147 12.09 -13.03 3.92
CA ASP A 147 10.95 -12.36 4.52
C ASP A 147 11.31 -11.00 5.15
N PHE A 148 10.30 -10.15 5.24
CA PHE A 148 10.45 -8.80 5.79
C PHE A 148 9.17 -8.33 6.48
N VAL A 149 9.35 -7.48 7.48
CA VAL A 149 8.30 -6.81 8.24
C VAL A 149 8.66 -5.34 8.41
N LEU A 150 7.83 -4.47 7.84
CA LEU A 150 8.02 -3.02 7.84
C LEU A 150 6.81 -2.32 8.48
N ILE A 151 7.03 -1.19 9.12
CA ILE A 151 5.97 -0.25 9.54
C ILE A 151 6.23 1.10 8.89
N LEU A 152 5.20 1.64 8.25
CA LEU A 152 5.22 2.95 7.58
C LEU A 152 3.92 3.71 7.89
N PRO A 153 3.86 5.04 7.70
CA PRO A 153 2.60 5.75 7.64
C PRO A 153 1.76 5.19 6.48
N TRP A 154 0.46 4.98 6.69
CA TRP A 154 -0.33 4.07 5.85
C TRP A 154 -0.35 4.41 4.36
N ARG A 155 -0.39 5.70 4.00
CA ARG A 155 -0.39 6.20 2.61
C ARG A 155 0.94 5.87 1.94
N GLN A 156 2.04 6.21 2.59
CA GLN A 156 3.40 5.92 2.16
C GLN A 156 3.65 4.40 2.07
N GLY A 157 3.14 3.62 3.04
CA GLY A 157 3.25 2.17 3.04
C GLY A 157 2.59 1.51 1.83
N LEU A 158 1.38 1.95 1.46
CA LEU A 158 0.70 1.43 0.26
C LEU A 158 1.44 1.81 -1.04
N ALA A 159 1.94 3.04 -1.15
CA ALA A 159 2.74 3.45 -2.30
C ALA A 159 4.08 2.69 -2.37
N PHE A 160 4.76 2.53 -1.23
CA PHE A 160 6.03 1.82 -1.12
C PHE A 160 5.88 0.34 -1.47
N ALA A 161 4.76 -0.31 -1.11
CA ALA A 161 4.49 -1.69 -1.49
C ALA A 161 4.58 -1.92 -3.01
N ARG A 162 4.01 -1.00 -3.81
CA ARG A 162 4.11 -1.02 -5.28
C ARG A 162 5.56 -0.86 -5.72
N HIS A 163 6.24 0.15 -5.20
CA HIS A 163 7.63 0.43 -5.57
C HIS A 163 8.58 -0.74 -5.22
N LEU A 164 8.40 -1.36 -4.05
CA LEU A 164 9.17 -2.52 -3.62
C LEU A 164 8.98 -3.72 -4.54
N ARG A 165 7.77 -3.93 -5.06
CA ARG A 165 7.50 -5.00 -6.02
C ARG A 165 8.18 -4.76 -7.36
N GLU A 166 8.17 -3.51 -7.85
CA GLU A 166 8.84 -3.10 -9.09
C GLU A 166 10.36 -3.26 -8.96
N ASP A 167 10.94 -2.82 -7.84
CA ASP A 167 12.39 -2.97 -7.58
C ASP A 167 12.81 -4.43 -7.48
N PHE A 168 12.02 -5.26 -6.79
CA PHE A 168 12.31 -6.69 -6.68
C PHE A 168 12.22 -7.40 -8.03
N ALA A 169 11.25 -7.04 -8.88
CA ALA A 169 11.17 -7.57 -10.25
C ALA A 169 12.45 -7.24 -11.03
N ALA A 170 12.87 -5.98 -10.98
CA ALA A 170 14.09 -5.54 -11.66
C ALA A 170 15.35 -6.25 -11.11
N PHE A 171 15.39 -6.47 -9.79
CA PHE A 171 16.46 -7.21 -9.13
C PHE A 171 16.54 -8.66 -9.61
N THR A 172 15.41 -9.36 -9.73
CA THR A 172 15.34 -10.74 -10.21
C THR A 172 15.42 -10.86 -11.74
N GLY A 173 15.52 -9.74 -12.46
CA GLY A 173 15.58 -9.68 -13.92
C GLY A 173 14.23 -10.00 -14.59
N ASP A 174 13.14 -9.54 -13.98
CA ASP A 174 11.75 -9.77 -14.39
C ASP A 174 11.41 -11.27 -14.50
N ASN A 175 12.04 -12.09 -13.66
CA ASN A 175 11.80 -13.53 -13.66
C ASN A 175 10.41 -13.82 -13.04
N PRO A 176 9.44 -14.35 -13.82
CA PRO A 176 8.09 -14.61 -13.31
C PRO A 176 8.04 -15.70 -12.24
N ASP A 177 9.09 -16.53 -12.12
CA ASP A 177 9.18 -17.59 -11.11
C ASP A 177 9.75 -17.10 -9.77
N VAL A 178 10.33 -15.89 -9.71
CA VAL A 178 10.90 -15.30 -8.48
C VAL A 178 10.11 -14.05 -8.14
N THR A 179 9.12 -14.23 -7.29
CA THR A 179 8.15 -13.20 -6.88
C THR A 179 8.01 -13.19 -5.37
N PHE A 180 7.26 -12.25 -4.81
CA PHE A 180 6.89 -12.29 -3.39
C PHE A 180 5.40 -11.97 -3.23
N SER A 181 4.83 -12.48 -2.14
CA SER A 181 3.49 -12.15 -1.69
C SER A 181 3.54 -11.17 -0.52
N LEU A 182 2.52 -10.32 -0.39
CA LEU A 182 2.50 -9.25 0.61
C LEU A 182 1.15 -9.16 1.34
N GLY A 183 1.20 -9.16 2.67
CA GLY A 183 0.08 -8.78 3.53
C GLY A 183 0.28 -7.38 4.10
N ILE A 184 -0.75 -6.53 4.07
CA ILE A 184 -0.73 -5.17 4.60
C ILE A 184 -1.86 -4.97 5.60
N ALA A 185 -1.52 -4.65 6.84
CA ALA A 185 -2.50 -4.31 7.88
C ALA A 185 -2.45 -2.80 8.19
N LEU A 186 -3.61 -2.13 8.18
CA LEU A 186 -3.71 -0.72 8.59
C LEU A 186 -4.16 -0.64 10.05
N PHE A 187 -3.47 0.14 10.88
CA PHE A 187 -3.72 0.19 12.32
C PHE A 187 -3.45 1.58 12.93
N PRO A 188 -4.14 1.97 14.02
CA PRO A 188 -3.83 3.18 14.75
C PRO A 188 -2.55 3.02 15.59
N PRO A 189 -1.83 4.12 15.89
CA PRO A 189 -0.52 4.06 16.53
C PRO A 189 -0.51 3.46 17.95
N HIS A 190 -1.65 3.45 18.66
CA HIS A 190 -1.75 2.87 20.00
C HIS A 190 -2.15 1.37 19.99
N LEU A 191 -2.43 0.79 18.82
CA LEU A 191 -2.71 -0.65 18.74
C LEU A 191 -1.41 -1.43 18.92
N PRO A 192 -1.37 -2.47 19.78
CA PRO A 192 -0.20 -3.33 19.91
C PRO A 192 0.26 -3.89 18.57
N VAL A 193 1.55 -3.79 18.30
CA VAL A 193 2.17 -4.24 17.03
C VAL A 193 1.89 -5.72 16.75
N SER A 194 1.81 -6.56 17.79
CA SER A 194 1.49 -7.99 17.66
C SER A 194 0.13 -8.24 17.01
N ILE A 195 -0.88 -7.40 17.27
CA ILE A 195 -2.21 -7.51 16.66
C ILE A 195 -2.14 -7.13 15.17
N ALA A 196 -1.44 -6.03 14.85
CA ALA A 196 -1.24 -5.62 13.46
C ALA A 196 -0.42 -6.66 12.67
N ALA A 197 0.58 -7.28 13.30
CA ALA A 197 1.41 -8.32 12.69
C ALA A 197 0.60 -9.59 12.41
N ALA A 198 -0.30 -10.00 13.33
CA ALA A 198 -1.20 -11.14 13.12
C ALA A 198 -2.19 -10.89 11.95
N GLU A 199 -2.73 -9.68 11.85
CA GLU A 199 -3.59 -9.31 10.71
C GLU A 199 -2.81 -9.30 9.38
N ALA A 200 -1.58 -8.78 9.37
CA ALA A 200 -0.74 -8.78 8.18
C ALA A 200 -0.33 -10.20 7.76
N GLU A 201 -0.06 -11.08 8.73
CA GLU A 201 0.20 -12.51 8.48
C GLU A 201 -1.01 -13.19 7.83
N ALA A 202 -2.21 -13.03 8.41
CA ALA A 202 -3.43 -13.61 7.86
C ALA A 202 -3.71 -13.13 6.43
N ARG A 203 -3.30 -11.89 6.10
CA ARG A 203 -3.38 -11.33 4.75
C ARG A 203 -2.31 -11.89 3.81
N LEU A 204 -1.09 -12.08 4.29
CA LEU A 204 -0.01 -12.71 3.52
C LEU A 204 -0.37 -14.14 3.15
N GLU A 205 -0.84 -14.94 4.11
CA GLU A 205 -1.25 -16.32 3.86
C GLU A 205 -2.39 -16.37 2.84
N ARG A 206 -3.35 -15.45 2.91
CA ARG A 206 -4.39 -15.33 1.88
C ARG A 206 -3.83 -15.02 0.48
N ALA A 207 -2.82 -14.15 0.38
CA ALA A 207 -2.18 -13.87 -0.90
C ALA A 207 -1.43 -15.09 -1.46
N LYS A 208 -0.81 -15.89 -0.58
CA LYS A 208 -0.16 -17.15 -0.95
C LYS A 208 -1.18 -18.20 -1.40
N ASP A 209 -2.29 -18.34 -0.70
CA ASP A 209 -3.39 -19.27 -1.02
C ASP A 209 -4.11 -18.91 -2.32
N ASP A 210 -4.31 -17.61 -2.57
CA ASP A 210 -4.93 -17.09 -3.79
C ASP A 210 -4.01 -17.18 -5.04
N GLY A 211 -2.85 -17.83 -4.93
CA GLY A 211 -2.00 -18.16 -6.06
C GLY A 211 -0.60 -17.55 -6.04
N ARG A 212 -0.19 -16.87 -4.95
CA ARG A 212 1.10 -16.18 -4.80
C ARG A 212 1.29 -15.02 -5.78
N ASN A 213 2.41 -14.29 -5.68
CA ASN A 213 2.69 -13.07 -6.44
C ASN A 213 1.54 -12.06 -6.36
N ARG A 214 1.02 -11.87 -5.14
CA ARG A 214 -0.20 -11.11 -4.86
C ARG A 214 -0.04 -10.26 -3.62
N VAL A 215 -0.90 -9.26 -3.50
CA VAL A 215 -0.99 -8.37 -2.33
C VAL A 215 -2.38 -8.40 -1.74
N SER A 216 -2.47 -8.39 -0.41
CA SER A 216 -3.71 -8.34 0.36
C SER A 216 -3.64 -7.21 1.37
N ALA A 217 -4.52 -6.20 1.23
CA ALA A 217 -4.41 -4.93 1.97
C ALA A 217 -5.72 -4.48 2.64
N VAL A 218 -6.58 -3.74 1.95
CA VAL A 218 -7.87 -3.26 2.51
C VAL A 218 -9.01 -4.20 2.15
N GLU A 219 -8.90 -4.86 1.01
CA GLU A 219 -9.88 -5.85 0.56
C GLU A 219 -9.78 -7.14 1.39
N PRO A 220 -10.89 -7.89 1.51
CA PRO A 220 -10.84 -9.23 2.07
C PRO A 220 -10.27 -10.28 1.12
N ARG A 221 -10.19 -10.06 -0.19
CA ARG A 221 -9.46 -10.97 -1.09
C ARG A 221 -8.14 -10.33 -1.48
N SER A 222 -7.14 -11.15 -1.80
CA SER A 222 -5.92 -10.64 -2.41
C SER A 222 -6.19 -10.17 -3.84
N MET A 223 -5.26 -9.40 -4.39
CA MET A 223 -5.29 -8.89 -5.75
C MET A 223 -3.92 -9.06 -6.41
N THR A 224 -3.89 -9.03 -7.75
CA THR A 224 -2.61 -8.99 -8.45
C THR A 224 -1.92 -7.65 -8.22
N TRP A 225 -0.63 -7.58 -8.54
CA TRP A 225 0.11 -6.33 -8.44
C TRP A 225 -0.38 -5.27 -9.43
N GLU A 226 -0.85 -5.68 -10.62
CA GLU A 226 -1.46 -4.77 -11.59
C GLU A 226 -2.79 -4.20 -11.07
N ASP A 227 -3.64 -5.04 -10.49
CA ASP A 227 -4.90 -4.62 -9.87
C ASP A 227 -4.65 -3.65 -8.70
N PHE A 228 -3.64 -3.94 -7.88
CA PHE A 228 -3.25 -3.06 -6.78
C PHE A 228 -2.79 -1.69 -7.27
N ALA A 229 -1.94 -1.65 -8.30
CA ALA A 229 -1.49 -0.42 -8.93
C ALA A 229 -2.68 0.38 -9.50
N ALA A 230 -3.58 -0.27 -10.23
CA ALA A 230 -4.78 0.35 -10.79
C ALA A 230 -5.73 0.88 -9.70
N ALA A 231 -5.84 0.19 -8.57
CA ALA A 231 -6.64 0.63 -7.43
C ALA A 231 -6.04 1.86 -6.73
N LEU A 232 -4.71 1.96 -6.62
CA LEU A 232 -4.04 3.17 -6.12
C LEU A 232 -4.24 4.35 -7.08
N GLU A 233 -4.13 4.13 -8.39
CA GLU A 233 -4.39 5.17 -9.40
C GLU A 233 -5.86 5.63 -9.38
N ALA A 234 -6.80 4.70 -9.21
CA ALA A 234 -8.19 5.05 -8.96
C ALA A 234 -8.34 5.89 -7.68
N ALA A 235 -7.63 5.54 -6.60
CA ALA A 235 -7.65 6.30 -5.35
C ALA A 235 -7.20 7.75 -5.56
N GLU A 236 -6.16 8.00 -6.36
CA GLU A 236 -5.69 9.34 -6.69
C GLU A 236 -6.75 10.15 -7.45
N ARG A 237 -7.43 9.54 -8.43
CA ARG A 237 -8.54 10.20 -9.15
C ARG A 237 -9.70 10.55 -8.23
N PHE A 238 -10.12 9.63 -7.37
CA PHE A 238 -11.18 9.90 -6.39
C PHE A 238 -10.78 10.96 -5.37
N ASN A 239 -9.51 10.98 -4.96
CA ASN A 239 -8.99 12.04 -4.10
C ASN A 239 -9.03 13.40 -4.81
N ALA A 240 -8.58 13.49 -6.06
CA ALA A 240 -8.64 14.73 -6.85
C ALA A 240 -10.07 15.29 -6.93
N TRP A 241 -11.05 14.45 -7.27
CA TRP A 241 -12.46 14.86 -7.31
C TRP A 241 -13.04 15.26 -5.95
N LEU A 242 -12.50 14.76 -4.84
CA LEU A 242 -12.88 15.24 -3.51
C LEU A 242 -12.29 16.62 -3.22
N ARG A 243 -11.02 16.84 -3.58
CA ARG A 243 -10.31 18.09 -3.34
C ARG A 243 -10.87 19.24 -4.17
N ASP A 244 -11.22 18.99 -5.43
CA ASP A 244 -11.80 20.00 -6.34
C ASP A 244 -13.32 20.23 -6.14
N GLY A 245 -13.97 19.45 -5.26
CA GLY A 245 -15.40 19.57 -4.97
C GLY A 245 -16.33 18.94 -5.99
N THR A 246 -15.82 18.17 -6.95
CA THR A 246 -16.62 17.38 -7.90
C THR A 246 -17.39 16.27 -7.20
N LEU A 247 -16.76 15.62 -6.22
CA LEU A 247 -17.37 14.62 -5.34
C LEU A 247 -17.39 15.13 -3.90
N ALA A 248 -18.45 14.75 -3.17
CA ALA A 248 -18.52 14.98 -1.73
C ALA A 248 -18.11 13.72 -0.96
N THR A 249 -17.52 13.88 0.22
CA THR A 249 -17.12 12.77 1.11
C THR A 249 -18.29 11.82 1.42
N GLY A 250 -19.50 12.36 1.60
CA GLY A 250 -20.71 11.58 1.84
C GLY A 250 -21.08 10.63 0.68
N ALA A 251 -20.65 10.92 -0.54
CA ALA A 251 -20.84 10.04 -1.68
C ALA A 251 -19.92 8.81 -1.60
N LEU A 252 -18.65 8.98 -1.21
CA LEU A 252 -17.76 7.82 -1.02
C LEU A 252 -18.26 6.88 0.07
N HIS A 253 -18.82 7.40 1.17
CA HIS A 253 -19.47 6.56 2.18
C HIS A 253 -20.63 5.74 1.60
N ARG A 254 -21.45 6.34 0.74
CA ARG A 254 -22.54 5.64 0.03
C ARG A 254 -22.00 4.59 -0.93
N LEU A 255 -20.95 4.91 -1.70
CA LEU A 255 -20.30 3.97 -2.61
C LEU A 255 -19.71 2.77 -1.85
N LEU A 256 -19.01 3.00 -0.74
CA LEU A 256 -18.50 1.92 0.12
C LEU A 256 -19.61 1.03 0.66
N ALA A 257 -20.74 1.60 1.08
CA ALA A 257 -21.90 0.83 1.55
C ALA A 257 -22.52 -0.03 0.43
N LEU A 258 -22.59 0.52 -0.79
CA LEU A 258 -23.09 -0.21 -1.97
C LEU A 258 -22.12 -1.31 -2.41
N GLU A 259 -20.82 -1.07 -2.33
CA GLU A 259 -19.80 -2.08 -2.62
C GLU A 259 -19.86 -3.22 -1.61
N GLU A 260 -20.03 -2.92 -0.33
CA GLU A 260 -20.25 -3.92 0.71
C GLU A 260 -21.53 -4.74 0.45
N ALA A 261 -22.63 -4.09 0.07
CA ALA A 261 -23.88 -4.77 -0.30
C ALA A 261 -23.68 -5.70 -1.52
N ARG A 262 -23.00 -5.22 -2.56
CA ARG A 262 -22.65 -6.04 -3.74
C ARG A 262 -21.85 -7.27 -3.35
N ARG A 263 -20.84 -7.11 -2.49
CA ARG A 263 -19.98 -8.22 -2.06
C ARG A 263 -20.74 -9.25 -1.23
N ARG A 264 -21.63 -8.83 -0.32
CA ARG A 264 -22.52 -9.76 0.40
C ARG A 264 -23.39 -10.57 -0.55
N VAL A 265 -24.00 -9.92 -1.54
CA VAL A 265 -24.81 -10.62 -2.56
C VAL A 265 -23.96 -11.63 -3.34
N ALA A 266 -22.76 -11.23 -3.78
CA ALA A 266 -21.85 -12.13 -4.51
C ALA A 266 -21.36 -13.32 -3.68
N ALA A 267 -21.27 -13.18 -2.35
CA ALA A 267 -20.90 -14.24 -1.42
C ALA A 267 -22.08 -15.12 -0.98
N GLY A 268 -23.30 -14.91 -1.50
CA GLY A 268 -24.50 -15.62 -1.06
C GLY A 268 -25.02 -15.20 0.32
N GLN A 269 -24.52 -14.08 0.87
CA GLN A 269 -24.85 -13.54 2.19
C GLN A 269 -25.70 -12.25 2.09
N GLY A 270 -26.33 -12.02 0.94
CA GLY A 270 -27.11 -10.82 0.67
C GLY A 270 -28.36 -10.72 1.54
N ARG A 271 -28.63 -9.52 2.07
CA ARG A 271 -29.88 -9.19 2.76
C ARG A 271 -30.88 -8.63 1.75
N GLY A 272 -32.18 -8.66 2.06
CA GLY A 272 -33.23 -8.13 1.17
C GLY A 272 -32.91 -6.77 0.52
N PRO A 273 -32.48 -5.75 1.29
CA PRO A 273 -32.08 -4.45 0.73
C PRO A 273 -30.83 -4.48 -0.17
N ASP A 274 -29.96 -5.48 -0.05
CA ASP A 274 -28.69 -5.55 -0.79
C ASP A 274 -28.91 -5.87 -2.27
N PHE A 275 -29.92 -6.67 -2.62
CA PHE A 275 -30.18 -7.07 -4.02
C PHE A 275 -30.49 -5.89 -4.95
N GLY A 276 -30.96 -4.77 -4.40
CA GLY A 276 -31.21 -3.53 -5.12
C GLY A 276 -29.97 -2.63 -5.29
N TRP A 277 -28.76 -3.07 -4.94
CA TRP A 277 -27.55 -2.23 -4.93
C TRP A 277 -27.29 -1.53 -6.27
N ARG A 278 -27.56 -2.18 -7.41
CA ARG A 278 -27.38 -1.60 -8.76
C ARG A 278 -28.29 -0.40 -8.99
N GLY A 279 -29.59 -0.56 -8.76
CA GLY A 279 -30.57 0.52 -8.91
C GLY A 279 -30.28 1.68 -7.95
N LYS A 280 -29.87 1.36 -6.72
CA LYS A 280 -29.45 2.36 -5.72
C LYS A 280 -28.20 3.12 -6.16
N LEU A 281 -27.23 2.45 -6.77
CA LEU A 281 -26.02 3.07 -7.30
C LEU A 281 -26.35 4.01 -8.47
N ALA A 282 -27.13 3.54 -9.44
CA ALA A 282 -27.56 4.35 -10.58
C ALA A 282 -28.31 5.61 -10.13
N TYR A 283 -29.27 5.44 -9.21
CA TYR A 283 -30.01 6.56 -8.61
C TYR A 283 -29.09 7.50 -7.81
N HIS A 284 -28.13 6.96 -7.05
CA HIS A 284 -27.19 7.75 -6.28
C HIS A 284 -26.32 8.64 -7.17
N VAL A 285 -25.77 8.09 -8.26
CA VAL A 285 -24.96 8.85 -9.21
C VAL A 285 -25.80 9.90 -9.95
N ALA A 286 -27.01 9.55 -10.41
CA ALA A 286 -27.89 10.47 -11.14
C ALA A 286 -28.33 11.69 -10.31
N ARG A 287 -28.57 11.50 -9.00
CA ARG A 287 -29.02 12.56 -8.09
C ARG A 287 -27.87 13.39 -7.52
N GLN A 288 -26.64 12.93 -7.66
CA GLN A 288 -25.50 13.59 -7.07
C GLN A 288 -25.17 14.89 -7.82
N ARG A 289 -24.72 15.88 -7.07
CA ARG A 289 -24.34 17.20 -7.56
C ARG A 289 -22.94 17.54 -7.06
N THR A 290 -22.20 18.25 -7.88
CA THR A 290 -20.92 18.88 -7.52
C THR A 290 -21.16 20.00 -6.51
N ALA A 291 -20.09 20.53 -5.90
CA ALA A 291 -20.18 21.69 -5.02
C ALA A 291 -20.83 22.92 -5.71
N ALA A 292 -20.66 23.05 -7.02
CA ALA A 292 -21.28 24.10 -7.84
C ALA A 292 -22.75 23.81 -8.23
N GLY A 293 -23.37 22.75 -7.68
CA GLY A 293 -24.76 22.36 -7.97
C GLY A 293 -24.96 21.71 -9.35
N ARG A 294 -23.88 21.47 -10.11
CA ARG A 294 -23.95 20.83 -11.44
C ARG A 294 -24.06 19.31 -11.32
N PRO A 295 -24.65 18.61 -12.31
CA PRO A 295 -24.57 17.16 -12.40
C PRO A 295 -23.12 16.65 -12.36
N LEU A 296 -22.93 15.39 -11.95
CA LEU A 296 -21.60 14.78 -12.00
C LEU A 296 -21.08 14.74 -13.45
N PRO A 297 -19.79 15.07 -13.67
CA PRO A 297 -19.15 14.88 -14.97
C PRO A 297 -19.23 13.41 -15.43
N GLY A 298 -19.29 13.21 -16.75
CA GLY A 298 -19.39 11.88 -17.36
C GLY A 298 -18.26 10.94 -16.92
N GLU A 299 -17.02 11.46 -16.88
CA GLU A 299 -15.82 10.73 -16.46
C GLU A 299 -15.92 10.17 -15.03
N VAL A 300 -16.57 10.90 -14.11
CA VAL A 300 -16.73 10.48 -12.71
C VAL A 300 -17.74 9.35 -12.64
N ALA A 301 -18.85 9.51 -13.37
CA ALA A 301 -19.87 8.47 -13.46
C ALA A 301 -19.33 7.20 -14.12
N GLU A 302 -18.49 7.32 -15.15
CA GLU A 302 -17.78 6.22 -15.80
C GLU A 302 -16.84 5.52 -14.82
N ALA A 303 -15.99 6.25 -14.11
CA ALA A 303 -15.09 5.64 -13.13
C ALA A 303 -15.84 4.92 -12.00
N ILE A 304 -16.97 5.47 -11.54
CA ILE A 304 -17.84 4.78 -10.57
C ILE A 304 -18.43 3.51 -11.18
N ARG A 305 -18.93 3.53 -12.42
CA ARG A 305 -19.46 2.32 -13.06
C ARG A 305 -18.39 1.25 -13.24
N ASP A 306 -17.20 1.66 -13.67
CA ASP A 306 -16.04 0.79 -13.86
C ASP A 306 -15.62 0.08 -12.57
N LEU A 307 -15.59 0.79 -11.44
CA LEU A 307 -15.31 0.18 -10.13
C LEU A 307 -16.26 -0.99 -9.83
N PHE A 308 -17.52 -0.88 -10.24
CA PHE A 308 -18.55 -1.88 -9.98
C PHE A 308 -18.76 -2.88 -11.14
N GLY A 309 -17.97 -2.79 -12.21
CA GLY A 309 -18.08 -3.67 -13.39
C GLY A 309 -19.35 -3.44 -14.23
N LEU A 310 -19.83 -2.19 -14.28
CA LEU A 310 -21.08 -1.84 -14.95
C LEU A 310 -20.83 -1.11 -16.28
N GLY A 311 -21.66 -1.39 -17.27
CA GLY A 311 -21.70 -0.69 -18.55
C GLY A 311 -22.51 0.62 -18.49
N PRO A 312 -22.57 1.40 -19.59
CA PRO A 312 -23.29 2.68 -19.65
C PRO A 312 -24.77 2.61 -19.26
N ASP A 313 -25.40 1.45 -19.43
CA ASP A 313 -26.80 1.14 -19.11
C ASP A 313 -27.00 0.62 -17.68
N TRP A 314 -25.95 0.68 -16.82
CA TRP A 314 -25.93 0.15 -15.46
C TRP A 314 -26.12 -1.37 -15.35
N ARG A 315 -25.99 -2.10 -16.48
CA ARG A 315 -25.95 -3.56 -16.48
C ARG A 315 -24.53 -4.06 -16.28
N VAL A 316 -24.40 -5.30 -15.85
CA VAL A 316 -23.10 -5.94 -15.67
C VAL A 316 -22.45 -6.08 -17.04
N ASN A 317 -21.26 -5.51 -17.19
CA ASN A 317 -20.47 -5.53 -18.43
C ASN A 317 -19.14 -6.27 -18.25
N GLY A 318 -18.91 -6.86 -17.07
CA GLY A 318 -17.70 -7.61 -16.75
C GLY A 318 -17.58 -7.87 -15.25
N PRO A 319 -16.51 -8.55 -14.82
CA PRO A 319 -16.19 -8.62 -13.41
C PRO A 319 -15.92 -7.20 -12.87
N PRO A 320 -16.33 -6.91 -11.63
CA PRO A 320 -15.99 -5.65 -10.98
C PRO A 320 -14.48 -5.53 -10.83
N ARG A 321 -13.95 -4.31 -10.95
CA ARG A 321 -12.52 -4.06 -10.78
C ARG A 321 -12.10 -4.46 -9.35
N PRO A 322 -11.06 -5.30 -9.21
CA PRO A 322 -10.47 -5.56 -7.90
C PRO A 322 -9.97 -4.27 -7.25
N GLY A 323 -10.02 -4.20 -5.92
CA GLY A 323 -9.52 -3.04 -5.17
C GLY A 323 -10.46 -1.83 -5.09
N ALA A 324 -11.75 -1.96 -5.41
CA ALA A 324 -12.71 -0.86 -5.28
C ALA A 324 -12.80 -0.29 -3.86
N ARG A 325 -12.80 -1.14 -2.82
CA ARG A 325 -12.76 -0.71 -1.42
C ARG A 325 -11.43 -0.05 -1.09
N LEU A 326 -10.32 -0.53 -1.62
CA LEU A 326 -9.00 0.12 -1.45
C LEU A 326 -9.05 1.54 -2.00
N ALA A 327 -9.48 1.72 -3.25
CA ALA A 327 -9.55 3.02 -3.90
C ALA A 327 -10.43 4.02 -3.12
N LEU A 328 -11.65 3.60 -2.76
CA LEU A 328 -12.61 4.44 -2.04
C LEU A 328 -12.16 4.72 -0.60
N THR A 329 -11.63 3.72 0.12
CA THR A 329 -11.15 3.90 1.50
C THR A 329 -9.93 4.79 1.54
N HIS A 330 -9.00 4.63 0.60
CA HIS A 330 -7.80 5.45 0.51
C HIS A 330 -8.15 6.92 0.27
N ALA A 331 -8.98 7.21 -0.74
CA ALA A 331 -9.47 8.57 -1.00
C ALA A 331 -10.23 9.16 0.20
N LEU A 332 -11.09 8.36 0.84
CA LEU A 332 -11.83 8.78 2.04
C LEU A 332 -10.89 9.11 3.21
N TYR A 333 -9.91 8.25 3.47
CA TYR A 333 -9.01 8.41 4.61
C TYR A 333 -8.07 9.61 4.45
N ARG A 334 -7.71 10.00 3.21
CA ARG A 334 -6.94 11.23 2.93
C ARG A 334 -7.74 12.52 3.15
N ASN A 335 -9.07 12.45 3.10
CA ASN A 335 -9.97 13.60 3.16
C ASN A 335 -10.73 13.73 4.49
N ARG A 336 -10.37 12.90 5.48
CA ARG A 336 -10.97 12.93 6.82
C ARG A 336 -10.42 14.08 7.65
#